data_AF-A0A8H4L0I1-F1
#
_entry.id   AF-A0A8H4L0I1-F1
#
_cell.length_a   1.000
_cell.length_b   1.000
_cell.length_c   1.000
_cell.angle_alpha   90.00
_cell.angle_beta   90.00
_cell.angle_gamma   90.00
#
_symmetry.space_group_name_H-M   'P 1'
#
loop_
_entity.id
_entity.type
_entity.pdbx_description
1 polymer ?
#
loop_
_entity_poly.entity_id
_entity_poly.type
_entity_poly.pdbx_seq_one_letter_code
_entity_poly.pdbx_strand_id
1 'polypeptide(L)'
;MLWQFLVPSVLLLCGSALAQSLLAVLEENGFDTFAQRLQGNPILSIAKNDLLIYAPTNAGLARSNNATLLRRQEENEDDDEESNEEIDIAMNIVDSGGLRFPVPGGPSEDRNKLTRDVKTGGSVWGTFLDDPEYVNLGPGRNQSLVEKPSAYGLRPFVFSGLGSKAQVAGDDIPFDKGIIRPIDSDLTLPENVSSTLSHLGVSKFCDLVHKSGLLSELDSTAGITILAPDNNAFKNVTKWTDDERVELIKRHVLVDFLAYSPLLQDGLVYPTLGGGKVEVKVTDGVVYLNGAKILAGDTIVTNGVVHTIDKTLWWVVKMLLDLVLVASLAAASVSNFDWASVPAICDEICTQVDELSDLCEASDAKGRTKDLFETQCFCTNDSFDVEKITSLCAACIHEWVPYYEDLNEKHKDDDDDDGRDGNDWDDGD
;
A
#
# COMPACT_ATOMS: atom_id res chain seq x y z
N MET A 1 -29.09 -65.47 39.58
CA MET A 1 -28.39 -64.71 38.51
C MET A 1 -28.87 -63.27 38.59
N LEU A 2 -28.10 -62.43 39.29
CA LEU A 2 -28.25 -60.98 39.30
C LEU A 2 -27.74 -60.42 37.97
N TRP A 3 -28.49 -59.60 37.26
CA TRP A 3 -27.92 -58.55 36.40
C TRP A 3 -28.81 -57.31 36.49
N GLN A 4 -28.33 -56.35 37.28
CA GLN A 4 -28.93 -55.05 37.56
C GLN A 4 -28.33 -54.08 36.55
N PHE A 5 -29.12 -53.59 35.59
CA PHE A 5 -28.69 -52.56 34.65
C PHE A 5 -28.61 -51.21 35.39
N LEU A 6 -27.42 -50.87 35.87
CA LEU A 6 -27.04 -49.52 36.21
C LEU A 6 -26.83 -48.76 34.89
N VAL A 7 -27.77 -47.87 34.56
CA VAL A 7 -27.51 -46.78 33.61
C VAL A 7 -26.68 -45.75 34.39
N PRO A 8 -25.43 -45.43 34.00
CA PRO A 8 -24.75 -44.30 34.59
C PRO A 8 -25.44 -43.06 34.04
N SER A 9 -26.24 -42.41 34.89
CA SER A 9 -26.61 -41.02 34.70
C SER A 9 -25.32 -40.21 34.59
N VAL A 10 -24.95 -39.85 33.37
CA VAL A 10 -23.94 -38.82 33.10
C VAL A 10 -24.57 -37.52 33.57
N LEU A 11 -24.38 -37.23 34.86
CA LEU A 11 -24.47 -35.88 35.38
C LEU A 11 -23.41 -35.08 34.62
N LEU A 12 -23.84 -34.35 33.59
CA LEU A 12 -23.14 -33.16 33.13
C LEU A 12 -23.04 -32.25 34.35
N LEU A 13 -21.95 -32.39 35.09
CA LEU A 13 -21.44 -31.32 35.92
C LEU A 13 -21.10 -30.21 34.94
N CYS A 14 -22.05 -29.28 34.74
CA CYS A 14 -21.69 -27.88 34.52
C CYS A 14 -20.93 -27.45 35.77
N GLY A 15 -19.66 -27.88 35.86
CA GLY A 15 -18.68 -27.15 36.65
C GLY A 15 -18.73 -25.75 36.08
N SER A 16 -19.13 -24.79 36.91
CA SER A 16 -18.84 -23.39 36.69
C SER A 16 -17.37 -23.33 36.28
N ALA A 17 -17.09 -23.07 35.00
CA ALA A 17 -15.75 -22.82 34.51
C ALA A 17 -15.28 -21.61 35.32
N LEU A 18 -14.49 -21.86 36.37
CA LEU A 18 -13.84 -20.80 37.10
C LEU A 18 -12.98 -20.08 36.07
N ALA A 19 -13.13 -18.76 35.97
CA ALA A 19 -12.27 -17.95 35.11
C ALA A 19 -10.81 -18.29 35.43
N GLN A 20 -10.13 -18.94 34.50
CA GLN A 20 -8.75 -19.37 34.66
C GLN A 20 -7.83 -18.19 34.36
N SER A 21 -6.73 -18.08 35.10
CA SER A 21 -5.71 -17.06 34.86
C SER A 21 -5.02 -17.31 33.52
N LEU A 22 -4.50 -16.23 32.90
CA LEU A 22 -3.79 -16.29 31.62
C LEU A 22 -2.72 -17.41 31.55
N LEU A 23 -1.81 -17.46 32.53
CA LEU A 23 -0.74 -18.46 32.56
C LEU A 23 -1.27 -19.89 32.58
N ALA A 24 -2.29 -20.16 33.39
CA ALA A 24 -2.89 -21.49 33.48
C ALA A 24 -3.55 -21.89 32.15
N VAL A 25 -4.25 -20.96 31.49
CA VAL A 25 -4.87 -21.22 30.18
C VAL A 25 -3.81 -21.47 29.11
N LEU A 26 -2.70 -20.73 29.10
CA LEU A 26 -1.62 -20.93 28.14
C LEU A 26 -0.96 -22.30 28.29
N GLU A 27 -0.62 -22.70 29.52
CA GLU A 27 -0.02 -24.01 29.82
C GLU A 27 -0.98 -25.16 29.49
N GLU A 28 -2.26 -25.05 29.85
CA GLU A 28 -3.27 -26.08 29.54
C GLU A 28 -3.49 -26.27 28.03
N ASN A 29 -3.26 -25.21 27.24
CA ASN A 29 -3.42 -25.22 25.79
C ASN A 29 -2.09 -25.40 25.01
N GLY A 30 -0.99 -25.73 25.69
CA GLY A 30 0.28 -26.07 25.05
C GLY A 30 1.08 -24.89 24.49
N PHE A 31 0.90 -23.69 25.07
CA PHE A 31 1.70 -22.49 24.79
C PHE A 31 2.83 -22.32 25.81
N ASP A 32 3.42 -23.43 26.28
CA ASP A 32 4.35 -23.45 27.42
C ASP A 32 5.53 -22.49 27.25
N THR A 33 6.12 -22.41 26.06
CA THR A 33 7.26 -21.51 25.79
C THR A 33 6.85 -20.04 25.88
N PHE A 34 5.66 -19.70 25.41
CA PHE A 34 5.13 -18.33 25.53
C PHE A 34 4.68 -18.02 26.96
N ALA A 35 4.11 -19.00 27.67
CA ALA A 35 3.77 -18.89 29.08
C ALA A 35 5.01 -18.62 29.94
N GLN A 36 6.12 -19.31 29.67
CA GLN A 36 7.41 -19.08 30.33
C GLN A 36 7.92 -17.65 30.13
N ARG A 37 7.88 -17.14 28.90
CA ARG A 37 8.24 -15.74 28.60
C ARG A 37 7.38 -14.73 29.38
N LEU A 38 6.11 -15.05 29.60
CA LEU A 38 5.19 -14.20 30.36
C LEU A 38 5.42 -14.23 31.88
N GLN A 39 6.20 -15.18 32.41
CA GLN A 39 6.40 -15.29 33.86
C GLN A 39 7.15 -14.06 34.38
N GLY A 40 6.65 -13.48 35.47
CA GLY A 40 7.24 -12.26 36.06
C GLY A 40 6.86 -10.96 35.35
N ASN A 41 6.31 -11.02 34.13
CA ASN A 41 6.00 -9.82 33.37
C ASN A 41 4.89 -8.98 34.06
N PRO A 42 5.08 -7.65 34.21
CA PRO A 42 4.11 -6.74 34.82
C PRO A 42 2.72 -6.81 34.19
N ILE A 43 2.60 -7.23 32.93
CA ILE A 43 1.34 -7.34 32.20
C ILE A 43 0.32 -8.27 32.88
N LEU A 44 0.81 -9.29 33.61
CA LEU A 44 -0.04 -10.21 34.37
C LEU A 44 -0.83 -9.50 35.47
N SER A 45 -0.29 -8.38 35.97
CA SER A 45 -0.90 -7.55 37.02
C SER A 45 -1.83 -6.46 36.49
N ILE A 46 -1.91 -6.25 35.16
CA ILE A 46 -2.72 -5.18 34.57
C ILE A 46 -4.20 -5.41 34.89
N ALA A 47 -4.84 -4.37 35.43
CA ALA A 47 -6.25 -4.34 35.83
C ALA A 47 -7.17 -3.87 34.69
N LYS A 48 -6.88 -4.30 33.44
CA LYS A 48 -7.74 -4.08 32.28
C LYS A 48 -8.46 -5.38 31.93
N ASN A 49 -9.71 -5.23 31.54
CA ASN A 49 -10.51 -6.28 30.92
C ASN A 49 -10.47 -6.07 29.39
N ASP A 50 -10.95 -7.06 28.63
CA ASP A 50 -10.97 -7.03 27.16
C ASP A 50 -9.56 -7.02 26.52
N LEU A 51 -8.64 -7.78 27.10
CA LEU A 51 -7.31 -8.01 26.52
C LEU A 51 -7.40 -9.02 25.36
N LEU A 52 -6.71 -8.73 24.27
CA LEU A 52 -6.44 -9.70 23.21
C LEU A 52 -4.94 -10.00 23.21
N ILE A 53 -4.59 -11.28 23.35
CA ILE A 53 -3.21 -11.75 23.45
C ILE A 53 -2.91 -12.63 22.26
N TYR A 54 -2.03 -12.17 21.38
CA TYR A 54 -1.51 -12.97 20.28
C TYR A 54 -0.45 -13.94 20.83
N ALA A 55 -0.79 -15.21 20.98
CA ALA A 55 0.11 -16.22 21.55
C ALA A 55 0.72 -17.09 20.44
N PRO A 56 2.04 -16.99 20.18
CA PRO A 56 2.73 -17.88 19.26
C PRO A 56 2.71 -19.32 19.76
N THR A 57 2.30 -20.24 18.88
CA THR A 57 2.42 -21.68 19.15
C THR A 57 3.89 -22.06 19.33
N ASN A 58 4.18 -23.10 20.14
CA ASN A 58 5.55 -23.59 20.33
C ASN A 58 6.24 -23.94 18.98
N ALA A 59 5.48 -24.50 18.03
CA ALA A 59 5.97 -24.78 16.68
C ALA A 59 6.22 -23.50 15.86
N GLY A 60 5.45 -22.44 16.09
CA GLY A 60 5.67 -21.13 15.49
C GLY A 60 6.93 -20.46 16.01
N LEU A 61 7.17 -20.51 17.31
CA LEU A 61 8.41 -20.01 17.93
C LEU A 61 9.64 -20.76 17.42
N ALA A 62 9.57 -22.08 17.27
CA ALA A 62 10.69 -22.90 16.80
C ALA A 62 11.04 -22.69 15.31
N ARG A 63 10.06 -22.31 14.47
CA ARG A 63 10.26 -22.02 13.04
C ARG A 63 10.62 -20.56 12.78
N SER A 64 10.54 -19.72 13.80
CA SER A 64 10.72 -18.29 13.65
C SER A 64 12.20 -18.00 13.42
N ASN A 65 12.59 -17.71 12.17
CA ASN A 65 13.91 -17.16 11.82
C ASN A 65 14.00 -15.66 12.20
N ASN A 66 13.27 -15.24 13.25
CA ASN A 66 13.03 -13.85 13.59
C ASN A 66 14.37 -13.17 13.90
N ALA A 67 14.64 -12.04 13.27
CA ALA A 67 15.81 -11.23 13.55
C ALA A 67 15.91 -10.89 15.04
N THR A 68 14.77 -10.73 15.72
CA THR A 68 14.67 -10.53 17.17
C THR A 68 15.20 -11.72 17.98
N LEU A 69 14.92 -12.97 17.56
CA LEU A 69 15.46 -14.18 18.21
C LEU A 69 16.93 -14.43 17.86
N LEU A 70 17.37 -14.02 16.67
CA LEU A 70 18.77 -14.09 16.24
C LEU A 70 19.64 -13.04 16.95
N ARG A 71 19.15 -11.81 17.16
CA ARG A 71 19.81 -10.81 18.02
C ARG A 71 20.02 -11.34 19.44
N ARG A 72 19.00 -11.98 20.03
CA ARG A 72 19.14 -12.66 21.33
C ARG A 72 20.19 -13.77 21.33
N GLN A 73 20.40 -14.47 20.22
CA GLN A 73 21.43 -15.53 20.14
C GLN A 73 22.85 -14.96 20.04
N GLU A 74 23.01 -13.78 19.43
CA GLU A 74 24.31 -13.10 19.25
C GLU A 74 24.69 -12.18 20.44
N GLU A 75 23.73 -11.64 21.18
CA GLU A 75 23.96 -10.77 22.37
C GLU A 75 24.16 -11.55 23.69
N ASN A 76 24.29 -12.89 23.64
CA ASN A 76 24.53 -13.79 24.78
C ASN A 76 25.88 -13.59 25.53
N GLU A 77 26.52 -12.44 25.44
CA GLU A 77 27.79 -12.17 26.15
C GLU A 77 27.74 -11.01 27.18
N ASP A 78 26.73 -10.13 27.22
CA ASP A 78 26.73 -8.99 28.16
C ASP A 78 25.34 -8.66 28.79
N ASP A 79 25.18 -9.02 30.07
CA ASP A 79 24.36 -8.46 31.19
C ASP A 79 22.93 -7.85 31.05
N ASP A 80 22.26 -7.74 29.89
CA ASP A 80 20.95 -7.07 29.75
C ASP A 80 19.73 -7.98 29.38
N GLU A 81 19.77 -9.27 29.73
CA GLU A 81 18.76 -10.28 29.33
C GLU A 81 17.30 -9.99 29.76
N GLU A 82 17.06 -9.41 30.95
CA GLU A 82 15.71 -9.32 31.54
C GLU A 82 14.84 -8.22 30.89
N SER A 83 15.47 -7.15 30.38
CA SER A 83 14.74 -6.01 29.79
C SER A 83 14.19 -6.30 28.39
N ASN A 84 14.92 -7.07 27.58
CA ASN A 84 14.54 -7.35 26.19
C ASN A 84 13.38 -8.35 26.08
N GLU A 85 13.24 -9.29 27.03
CA GLU A 85 12.13 -10.25 27.03
C GLU A 85 10.78 -9.60 27.36
N GLU A 86 10.75 -8.60 28.25
CA GLU A 86 9.54 -7.86 28.58
C GLU A 86 9.02 -7.03 27.40
N ILE A 87 9.94 -6.44 26.63
CA ILE A 87 9.64 -5.56 25.49
C ILE A 87 8.99 -6.34 24.34
N ASP A 88 9.53 -7.52 23.99
CA ASP A 88 9.01 -8.33 22.89
C ASP A 88 7.55 -8.76 23.12
N ILE A 89 7.20 -9.11 24.36
CA ILE A 89 5.87 -9.58 24.74
C ILE A 89 4.85 -8.44 24.71
N ALA A 90 5.26 -7.20 24.98
CA ALA A 90 4.37 -6.04 24.97
C ALA A 90 3.72 -5.82 23.59
N MET A 91 4.38 -6.25 22.51
CA MET A 91 3.83 -6.24 21.16
C MET A 91 2.66 -7.23 21.01
N ASN A 92 2.72 -8.39 21.65
CA ASN A 92 1.72 -9.45 21.54
C ASN A 92 0.41 -9.14 22.28
N ILE A 93 0.37 -8.07 23.07
CA ILE A 93 -0.74 -7.79 23.97
C ILE A 93 -1.40 -6.50 23.52
N VAL A 94 -2.71 -6.55 23.31
CA VAL A 94 -3.47 -5.41 22.79
C VAL A 94 -4.73 -5.17 23.63
N ASP A 95 -5.08 -3.89 23.74
CA ASP A 95 -6.34 -3.46 24.35
C ASP A 95 -7.44 -3.52 23.28
N SER A 96 -8.29 -4.55 23.35
CA SER A 96 -9.37 -4.72 22.38
C SER A 96 -10.60 -3.83 22.66
N GLY A 97 -10.64 -3.18 23.84
CA GLY A 97 -11.76 -2.35 24.28
C GLY A 97 -11.72 -0.89 23.83
N GLY A 98 -10.67 -0.44 23.12
CA GLY A 98 -10.30 0.99 23.10
C GLY A 98 -10.14 1.73 21.77
N LEU A 99 -10.11 1.11 20.58
CA LEU A 99 -9.63 1.83 19.39
C LEU A 99 -10.67 2.72 18.71
N ARG A 100 -10.70 3.97 19.19
CA ARG A 100 -11.21 5.14 18.49
C ARG A 100 -10.02 5.93 17.94
N PHE A 101 -9.70 5.77 16.66
CA PHE A 101 -8.83 6.73 15.99
C PHE A 101 -9.59 8.05 15.82
N PRO A 102 -8.98 9.23 16.12
CA PRO A 102 -9.56 10.51 15.74
C PRO A 102 -9.65 10.58 14.21
N VAL A 103 -10.86 10.64 13.67
CA VAL A 103 -11.08 11.01 12.27
C VAL A 103 -11.02 12.55 12.19
N PRO A 104 -10.16 13.15 11.34
CA PRO A 104 -10.18 14.60 11.13
C PRO A 104 -11.54 15.03 10.52
N GLY A 105 -12.29 15.87 11.24
CA GLY A 105 -13.41 16.64 10.67
C GLY A 105 -14.83 16.05 10.71
N GLY A 106 -15.08 14.92 11.40
CA GLY A 106 -16.43 14.34 11.52
C GLY A 106 -17.19 14.74 12.80
N PRO A 107 -18.53 14.91 12.78
CA PRO A 107 -19.33 15.23 13.96
C PRO A 107 -19.36 14.05 14.96
N SER A 108 -19.38 14.39 16.25
CA SER A 108 -19.06 13.52 17.39
C SER A 108 -20.09 12.44 17.77
N GLU A 109 -21.16 12.24 16.99
CA GLU A 109 -22.32 11.44 17.43
C GLU A 109 -22.53 10.09 16.71
N ASP A 110 -21.83 9.79 15.62
CA ASP A 110 -21.94 8.50 14.91
C ASP A 110 -20.81 7.49 15.23
N ARG A 111 -20.33 7.49 16.48
CA ARG A 111 -19.16 6.70 16.93
C ARG A 111 -19.41 5.19 17.08
N ASN A 112 -20.64 4.71 16.89
CA ASN A 112 -21.03 3.29 17.00
C ASN A 112 -21.32 2.61 15.66
N LYS A 113 -21.24 3.32 14.52
CA LYS A 113 -21.51 2.76 13.18
C LYS A 113 -20.26 2.38 12.37
N LEU A 114 -19.07 2.77 12.82
CA LEU A 114 -17.82 2.71 12.04
C LEU A 114 -16.98 1.43 12.21
N THR A 115 -17.54 0.35 12.75
CA THR A 115 -16.91 -0.98 12.74
C THR A 115 -17.55 -1.97 11.75
N ARG A 116 -18.53 -1.54 10.93
CA ARG A 116 -19.22 -2.44 10.00
C ARG A 116 -19.26 -2.03 8.53
N ASP A 117 -18.88 -0.81 8.17
CA ASP A 117 -18.89 -0.36 6.76
C ASP A 117 -17.49 -0.08 6.22
N VAL A 118 -16.57 -1.05 6.30
CA VAL A 118 -15.28 -0.95 5.61
C VAL A 118 -15.05 -2.20 4.76
N LYS A 119 -15.22 -2.03 3.44
CA LYS A 119 -14.93 -3.04 2.39
C LYS A 119 -13.47 -3.51 2.35
N THR A 120 -12.55 -2.93 3.12
CA THR A 120 -11.13 -3.32 3.14
C THR A 120 -10.80 -4.45 4.12
N GLY A 121 -11.70 -4.78 5.06
CA GLY A 121 -11.58 -5.92 5.97
C GLY A 121 -10.34 -5.86 6.89
N GLY A 122 -10.53 -5.76 8.20
CA GLY A 122 -9.42 -5.84 9.14
C GLY A 122 -9.62 -5.02 10.40
N SER A 123 -8.59 -4.97 11.24
CA SER A 123 -8.56 -4.23 12.50
C SER A 123 -7.16 -3.73 12.76
N VAL A 124 -7.05 -2.53 13.31
CA VAL A 124 -5.79 -1.99 13.82
C VAL A 124 -5.89 -2.04 15.33
N TRP A 125 -4.87 -2.57 15.99
CA TRP A 125 -4.78 -2.78 17.43
C TRP A 125 -3.64 -1.96 18.04
N GLY A 126 -3.88 -1.18 19.08
CA GLY A 126 -2.82 -0.56 19.88
C GLY A 126 -2.25 -1.59 20.84
N THR A 127 -0.94 -1.79 20.81
CA THR A 127 -0.24 -2.74 21.68
C THR A 127 0.16 -2.09 23.00
N PHE A 128 0.75 -2.87 23.91
CA PHE A 128 1.36 -2.34 25.13
C PHE A 128 2.82 -1.95 24.94
N LEU A 129 3.40 -2.16 23.75
CA LEU A 129 4.76 -1.74 23.42
C LEU A 129 4.82 -0.21 23.36
N ASP A 130 5.59 0.40 24.26
CA ASP A 130 5.80 1.84 24.38
C ASP A 130 7.29 2.25 24.47
N ASP A 131 8.20 1.28 24.33
CA ASP A 131 9.63 1.52 24.38
C ASP A 131 10.10 2.44 23.23
N PRO A 132 10.83 3.55 23.52
CA PRO A 132 11.26 4.51 22.51
C PRO A 132 12.24 3.95 21.47
N GLU A 133 12.89 2.80 21.71
CA GLU A 133 13.68 2.09 20.69
C GLU A 133 12.80 1.57 19.54
N TYR A 134 11.57 1.15 19.86
CA TYR A 134 10.65 0.49 18.92
C TYR A 134 9.39 1.30 18.61
N VAL A 135 9.21 2.45 19.27
CA VAL A 135 8.02 3.30 19.15
C VAL A 135 8.38 4.79 19.08
N ASN A 136 8.06 5.39 17.93
CA ASN A 136 8.15 6.82 17.68
C ASN A 136 6.91 7.31 16.88
N LEU A 137 5.72 7.06 17.42
CA LEU A 137 4.47 7.44 16.76
C LEU A 137 3.93 8.82 17.18
N GLY A 138 4.66 9.50 18.06
CA GLY A 138 4.27 10.75 18.71
C GLY A 138 3.90 10.55 20.19
N PRO A 139 3.66 11.65 20.93
CA PRO A 139 3.51 11.60 22.39
C PRO A 139 2.34 10.71 22.84
N GLY A 140 2.61 9.79 23.78
CA GLY A 140 1.61 8.95 24.42
C GLY A 140 0.98 7.90 23.51
N ARG A 141 1.63 7.55 22.40
CA ARG A 141 1.17 6.53 21.45
C ARG A 141 2.05 5.29 21.54
N ASN A 142 1.43 4.18 21.91
CA ASN A 142 2.02 2.85 21.84
C ASN A 142 2.07 2.37 20.38
N GLN A 143 2.85 1.32 20.12
CA GLN A 143 2.91 0.68 18.81
C GLN A 143 1.55 0.11 18.40
N SER A 144 1.36 -0.08 17.09
CA SER A 144 0.16 -0.71 16.55
C SER A 144 0.46 -2.01 15.81
N LEU A 145 -0.50 -2.92 15.85
CA LEU A 145 -0.59 -4.12 15.03
C LEU A 145 -1.75 -4.00 14.05
N VAL A 146 -1.64 -4.69 12.92
CA VAL A 146 -2.72 -4.73 11.93
C VAL A 146 -3.12 -6.17 11.68
N GLU A 147 -4.40 -6.48 11.88
CA GLU A 147 -5.00 -7.76 11.51
C GLU A 147 -5.83 -7.58 10.24
N LYS A 148 -5.61 -8.42 9.23
CA LYS A 148 -6.37 -8.41 7.97
C LYS A 148 -6.85 -9.81 7.61
N PRO A 149 -8.03 -9.94 6.97
CA PRO A 149 -8.48 -11.22 6.46
C PRO A 149 -7.49 -11.76 5.43
N SER A 150 -7.36 -13.07 5.38
CA SER A 150 -6.58 -13.73 4.34
C SER A 150 -7.38 -13.76 3.04
N ALA A 151 -6.75 -13.37 1.93
CA ALA A 151 -7.38 -13.41 0.61
C ALA A 151 -7.77 -14.83 0.16
N TYR A 152 -7.09 -15.85 0.68
CA TYR A 152 -7.26 -17.25 0.30
C TYR A 152 -7.37 -18.22 1.49
N GLY A 153 -7.23 -17.72 2.72
CA GLY A 153 -7.22 -18.52 3.94
C GLY A 153 -8.46 -18.32 4.79
N LEU A 154 -8.79 -19.32 5.59
CA LEU A 154 -9.92 -19.27 6.52
C LEU A 154 -9.66 -18.37 7.75
N ARG A 155 -8.40 -18.02 8.00
CA ARG A 155 -7.95 -17.28 9.20
C ARG A 155 -7.15 -16.03 8.81
N PRO A 156 -7.27 -14.93 9.58
CA PRO A 156 -6.60 -13.67 9.27
C PRO A 156 -5.08 -13.73 9.50
N PHE A 157 -4.39 -12.74 8.96
CA PHE A 157 -2.97 -12.47 9.20
C PHE A 157 -2.81 -11.24 10.09
N VAL A 158 -1.84 -11.30 11.00
CA VAL A 158 -1.40 -10.23 11.87
C VAL A 158 -0.06 -9.72 11.33
N PHE A 159 0.03 -8.44 11.02
CA PHE A 159 1.19 -7.78 10.43
C PHE A 159 1.98 -7.04 11.52
N SER A 160 3.31 -7.18 11.49
CA SER A 160 4.24 -6.63 12.47
C SER A 160 5.47 -6.00 11.80
N GLY A 161 6.56 -5.85 12.54
CA GLY A 161 7.83 -5.30 12.06
C GLY A 161 8.43 -6.04 10.87
N LEU A 162 9.32 -5.36 10.12
CA LEU A 162 10.04 -5.88 8.95
C LEU A 162 9.17 -6.46 7.82
N GLY A 163 7.86 -6.21 7.84
CA GLY A 163 6.90 -6.80 6.90
C GLY A 163 6.57 -8.26 7.21
N SER A 164 6.97 -8.75 8.39
CA SER A 164 6.58 -10.06 8.91
C SER A 164 5.08 -10.12 9.12
N LYS A 165 4.52 -11.32 8.91
CA LYS A 165 3.12 -11.62 9.18
C LYS A 165 2.99 -12.97 9.86
N ALA A 166 2.15 -13.03 10.88
CA ALA A 166 1.76 -14.26 11.56
C ALA A 166 0.33 -14.62 11.18
N GLN A 167 0.07 -15.89 10.87
CA GLN A 167 -1.29 -16.36 10.62
C GLN A 167 -1.95 -16.78 11.94
N VAL A 168 -3.22 -16.43 12.13
CA VAL A 168 -4.00 -16.99 13.24
C VAL A 168 -4.12 -18.50 13.03
N ALA A 169 -3.67 -19.27 14.03
CA ALA A 169 -3.48 -20.71 13.95
C ALA A 169 -4.65 -21.53 14.51
N GLY A 170 -5.50 -20.91 15.32
CA GLY A 170 -6.52 -21.60 16.10
C GLY A 170 -7.66 -20.67 16.50
N ASP A 171 -8.68 -21.25 17.13
CA ASP A 171 -9.82 -20.48 17.63
C ASP A 171 -9.41 -19.69 18.87
N ASP A 172 -10.10 -18.59 19.12
CA ASP A 172 -9.82 -17.74 20.28
C ASP A 172 -10.15 -18.50 21.58
N ILE A 173 -9.23 -18.45 22.54
CA ILE A 173 -9.30 -19.16 23.82
C ILE A 173 -9.61 -18.12 24.92
N PRO A 174 -10.75 -18.22 25.61
CA PRO A 174 -11.10 -17.25 26.65
C PRO A 174 -10.27 -17.46 27.92
N PHE A 175 -9.95 -16.37 28.60
CA PHE A 175 -9.33 -16.36 29.94
C PHE A 175 -9.96 -15.25 30.79
N ASP A 176 -9.56 -15.13 32.06
CA ASP A 176 -10.18 -14.22 33.03
C ASP A 176 -10.30 -12.74 32.60
N LYS A 177 -9.33 -12.21 31.84
CA LYS A 177 -9.29 -10.80 31.41
C LYS A 177 -9.48 -10.58 29.90
N GLY A 178 -9.80 -11.61 29.13
CA GLY A 178 -10.02 -11.46 27.69
C GLY A 178 -9.86 -12.74 26.88
N ILE A 179 -9.22 -12.64 25.72
CA ILE A 179 -9.01 -13.75 24.79
C ILE A 179 -7.54 -13.92 24.40
N ILE A 180 -7.13 -15.17 24.23
CA ILE A 180 -5.87 -15.57 23.63
C ILE A 180 -6.17 -15.96 22.19
N ARG A 181 -5.43 -15.38 21.25
CA ARG A 181 -5.50 -15.67 19.82
C ARG A 181 -4.23 -16.42 19.40
N PRO A 182 -4.31 -17.73 19.13
CA PRO A 182 -3.16 -18.50 18.68
C PRO A 182 -2.61 -17.98 17.35
N ILE A 183 -1.29 -17.82 17.24
CA ILE A 183 -0.59 -17.48 15.98
C ILE A 183 0.51 -18.48 15.63
N ASP A 184 0.78 -18.64 14.35
CA ASP A 184 1.67 -19.69 13.81
C ASP A 184 3.15 -19.30 13.71
N SER A 185 3.48 -18.06 14.04
CA SER A 185 4.84 -17.50 14.12
C SER A 185 4.92 -16.44 15.23
N ASP A 186 6.13 -16.07 15.62
CA ASP A 186 6.32 -14.93 16.53
C ASP A 186 6.00 -13.59 15.83
N LEU A 187 5.72 -12.55 16.62
CA LEU A 187 5.64 -11.19 16.10
C LEU A 187 7.05 -10.58 16.04
N THR A 188 7.33 -9.83 14.99
CA THR A 188 8.63 -9.16 14.82
C THR A 188 8.52 -7.73 15.34
N LEU A 189 9.46 -7.32 16.18
CA LEU A 189 9.54 -5.92 16.60
C LEU A 189 9.76 -5.00 15.40
N PRO A 190 9.17 -3.80 15.40
CA PRO A 190 9.44 -2.81 14.37
C PRO A 190 10.91 -2.41 14.34
N GLU A 191 11.45 -2.18 13.15
CA GLU A 191 12.73 -1.52 12.99
C GLU A 191 12.53 -0.16 12.34
N ASN A 192 13.61 0.63 12.29
CA ASN A 192 13.64 1.89 11.57
C ASN A 192 13.37 1.70 10.07
N VAL A 193 13.01 2.79 9.39
CA VAL A 193 12.67 2.78 7.97
C VAL A 193 13.87 2.29 7.15
N SER A 194 15.07 2.78 7.46
CA SER A 194 16.31 2.43 6.79
C SER A 194 16.54 0.91 6.72
N SER A 195 16.50 0.22 7.85
CA SER A 195 16.65 -1.24 7.90
C SER A 195 15.47 -1.94 7.22
N THR A 196 14.24 -1.47 7.47
CA THR A 196 13.04 -2.12 6.97
C THR A 196 12.94 -2.10 5.44
N LEU A 197 13.28 -0.98 4.78
CA LEU A 197 13.20 -0.87 3.31
C LEU A 197 14.05 -1.92 2.58
N SER A 198 15.16 -2.36 3.17
CA SER A 198 16.02 -3.40 2.61
C SER A 198 15.34 -4.79 2.58
N HIS A 199 14.36 -5.03 3.46
CA HIS A 199 13.64 -6.30 3.60
C HIS A 199 12.38 -6.40 2.74
N LEU A 200 11.86 -5.28 2.23
CA LEU A 200 10.57 -5.23 1.51
C LEU A 200 10.67 -5.48 0.00
N GLY A 201 11.86 -5.77 -0.53
CA GLY A 201 12.05 -5.99 -1.97
C GLY A 201 11.91 -4.72 -2.82
N VAL A 202 11.98 -3.54 -2.21
CA VAL A 202 11.88 -2.21 -2.84
C VAL A 202 13.27 -1.58 -3.05
N SER A 203 14.25 -2.38 -3.49
CA SER A 203 15.66 -1.99 -3.54
C SER A 203 15.94 -0.71 -4.33
N LYS A 204 15.24 -0.45 -5.44
CA LYS A 204 15.40 0.79 -6.21
C LYS A 204 14.96 2.02 -5.41
N PHE A 205 13.85 1.93 -4.68
CA PHE A 205 13.39 3.01 -3.82
C PHE A 205 14.35 3.19 -2.63
N CYS A 206 14.78 2.10 -2.01
CA CYS A 206 15.79 2.12 -0.94
C CYS A 206 17.07 2.86 -1.40
N ASP A 207 17.61 2.54 -2.57
CA ASP A 207 18.77 3.22 -3.16
C ASP A 207 18.54 4.72 -3.37
N LEU A 208 17.34 5.12 -3.80
CA LEU A 208 17.00 6.54 -3.96
C LEU A 208 16.98 7.24 -2.61
N VAL A 209 16.38 6.63 -1.59
CA VAL A 209 16.36 7.18 -0.23
C VAL A 209 17.78 7.33 0.32
N HIS A 210 18.64 6.31 0.18
CA HIS A 210 20.06 6.41 0.54
C HIS A 210 20.78 7.56 -0.17
N LYS A 211 20.61 7.68 -1.50
CA LYS A 211 21.27 8.73 -2.31
C LYS A 211 20.70 10.13 -2.09
N SER A 212 19.53 10.26 -1.47
CA SER A 212 18.91 11.55 -1.18
C SER A 212 19.42 12.19 0.12
N GLY A 213 20.04 11.41 1.00
CA GLY A 213 20.41 11.86 2.35
C GLY A 213 19.24 11.99 3.33
N LEU A 214 18.01 11.62 2.93
CA LEU A 214 16.82 11.77 3.77
C LEU A 214 16.65 10.68 4.84
N LEU A 215 17.48 9.64 4.89
CA LEU A 215 17.29 8.52 5.83
C LEU A 215 17.16 8.96 7.28
N SER A 216 18.05 9.86 7.74
CA SER A 216 18.00 10.34 9.12
C SER A 216 16.74 11.16 9.41
N GLU A 217 16.23 11.92 8.43
CA GLU A 217 14.97 12.66 8.55
C GLU A 217 13.79 11.67 8.61
N LEU A 218 13.80 10.65 7.75
CA LEU A 218 12.74 9.63 7.72
C LEU A 218 12.74 8.77 8.97
N ASP A 219 13.89 8.38 9.53
CA ASP A 219 13.97 7.53 10.73
C ASP A 219 13.56 8.31 12.01
N SER A 220 13.80 9.62 12.04
CA SER A 220 13.51 10.46 13.22
C SER A 220 12.12 11.09 13.22
N THR A 221 11.47 11.25 12.07
CA THR A 221 10.16 11.90 11.97
C THR A 221 9.07 11.00 12.53
N ALA A 222 8.42 11.43 13.60
CA ALA A 222 7.37 10.65 14.26
C ALA A 222 6.09 10.56 13.43
N GLY A 223 5.45 9.39 13.42
CA GLY A 223 4.08 9.21 12.94
C GLY A 223 3.89 9.39 11.43
N ILE A 224 4.76 8.80 10.61
CA ILE A 224 4.71 8.91 9.14
C ILE A 224 4.20 7.65 8.46
N THR A 225 3.68 7.80 7.23
CA THR A 225 3.39 6.65 6.36
C THR A 225 4.23 6.74 5.10
N ILE A 226 5.01 5.70 4.81
CA ILE A 226 5.87 5.66 3.63
C ILE A 226 5.22 4.79 2.56
N LEU A 227 5.07 5.35 1.38
CA LEU A 227 4.56 4.68 0.20
C LEU A 227 5.77 4.28 -0.65
N ALA A 228 6.27 3.06 -0.50
CA ALA A 228 7.46 2.60 -1.19
C ALA A 228 7.10 1.98 -2.55
N PRO A 229 7.45 2.58 -3.70
CA PRO A 229 7.18 1.97 -4.99
C PRO A 229 7.98 0.69 -5.18
N ASP A 230 7.36 -0.32 -5.78
CA ASP A 230 8.04 -1.55 -6.16
C ASP A 230 9.12 -1.30 -7.23
N ASN A 231 9.97 -2.29 -7.45
CA ASN A 231 11.04 -2.15 -8.44
C ASN A 231 10.53 -1.98 -9.89
N ASN A 232 9.29 -2.39 -10.19
CA ASN A 232 8.67 -2.26 -11.51
C ASN A 232 8.15 -0.84 -11.76
N ALA A 233 7.77 -0.10 -10.71
CA ALA A 233 7.32 1.29 -10.77
C ALA A 233 8.36 2.27 -11.35
N PHE A 234 9.62 1.83 -11.46
CA PHE A 234 10.75 2.60 -12.01
C PHE A 234 11.18 2.16 -13.42
N LYS A 235 10.40 1.33 -14.14
CA LYS A 235 10.80 0.80 -15.46
C LYS A 235 11.00 1.88 -16.53
N ASN A 236 10.19 2.93 -16.53
CA ASN A 236 10.18 3.97 -17.59
C ASN A 236 10.86 5.28 -17.15
N VAL A 237 11.72 5.20 -16.13
CA VAL A 237 12.25 6.38 -15.45
C VAL A 237 13.72 6.60 -15.82
N THR A 238 14.00 7.73 -16.46
CA THR A 238 15.36 8.18 -16.76
C THR A 238 16.01 8.91 -15.58
N LYS A 239 17.33 9.09 -15.64
CA LYS A 239 18.19 9.66 -14.58
C LYS A 239 17.55 10.86 -13.86
N TRP A 240 17.49 10.78 -12.53
CA TRP A 240 17.06 11.86 -11.66
C TRP A 240 18.20 12.79 -11.31
N THR A 241 17.93 14.10 -11.31
CA THR A 241 18.74 15.05 -10.55
C THR A 241 18.59 14.78 -9.04
N ASP A 242 19.50 15.32 -8.23
CA ASP A 242 19.44 15.12 -6.78
C ASP A 242 18.20 15.80 -6.17
N ASP A 243 17.81 16.97 -6.68
CA ASP A 243 16.62 17.70 -6.21
C ASP A 243 15.33 16.94 -6.53
N GLU A 244 15.18 16.43 -7.75
CA GLU A 244 14.00 15.64 -8.14
C GLU A 244 13.87 14.36 -7.31
N ARG A 245 14.99 13.76 -6.91
CA ARG A 245 15.00 12.58 -6.04
C ARG A 245 14.44 12.90 -4.66
N VAL A 246 14.90 14.01 -4.06
CA VAL A 246 14.42 14.48 -2.75
C VAL A 246 12.93 14.79 -2.80
N GLU A 247 12.48 15.52 -3.82
CA GLU A 247 11.06 15.85 -4.00
C GLU A 247 10.20 14.60 -4.21
N LEU A 248 10.68 13.64 -5.01
CA LEU A 248 10.02 12.38 -5.22
C LEU A 248 9.80 11.65 -3.89
N ILE A 249 10.84 11.49 -3.09
CA ILE A 249 10.76 10.78 -1.81
C ILE A 249 9.80 11.48 -0.87
N LYS A 250 9.90 12.81 -0.71
CA LYS A 250 9.01 13.58 0.16
C LYS A 250 7.54 13.45 -0.24
N ARG A 251 7.23 13.27 -1.53
CA ARG A 251 5.87 13.01 -2.02
C ARG A 251 5.33 11.62 -1.62
N HIS A 252 6.23 10.66 -1.41
CA HIS A 252 5.87 9.31 -0.97
C HIS A 252 5.76 9.18 0.56
N VAL A 253 5.96 10.26 1.30
CA VAL A 253 5.84 10.27 2.76
C VAL A 253 4.60 11.02 3.14
N LEU A 254 3.58 10.33 3.66
CA LEU A 254 2.41 10.96 4.26
C LEU A 254 2.72 11.34 5.70
N VAL A 255 2.22 12.50 6.10
CA VAL A 255 2.40 13.06 7.45
C VAL A 255 1.04 13.23 8.13
N ASP A 256 1.05 13.49 9.44
CA ASP A 256 -0.12 13.71 10.30
C ASP A 256 -1.06 12.50 10.48
N PHE A 257 -0.88 11.41 9.74
CA PHE A 257 -1.73 10.23 9.80
C PHE A 257 -0.96 8.93 9.53
N LEU A 258 -1.24 7.91 10.35
CA LEU A 258 -0.77 6.53 10.11
C LEU A 258 -1.81 5.79 9.28
N ALA A 259 -1.51 5.66 7.99
CA ALA A 259 -2.42 5.17 6.97
C ALA A 259 -2.48 3.64 6.93
N TYR A 260 -2.77 2.98 8.06
CA TYR A 260 -2.98 1.54 8.09
C TYR A 260 -4.14 1.12 7.19
N SER A 261 -4.01 0.01 6.46
CA SER A 261 -4.98 -0.39 5.43
C SER A 261 -6.43 -0.48 5.91
N PRO A 262 -6.73 -1.00 7.13
CA PRO A 262 -8.12 -1.02 7.62
C PRO A 262 -8.72 0.38 7.89
N LEU A 263 -7.88 1.42 8.00
CA LEU A 263 -8.31 2.81 8.21
C LEU A 263 -8.42 3.60 6.90
N LEU A 264 -7.96 3.05 5.78
CA LEU A 264 -8.03 3.69 4.47
C LEU A 264 -9.46 3.57 3.92
N GLN A 265 -10.16 4.70 3.88
CA GLN A 265 -11.52 4.82 3.36
C GLN A 265 -11.52 5.66 2.07
N ASP A 266 -12.45 5.35 1.18
CA ASP A 266 -12.63 6.05 -0.08
C ASP A 266 -12.86 7.56 0.14
N GLY A 267 -12.17 8.39 -0.64
CA GLY A 267 -12.25 9.86 -0.57
C GLY A 267 -11.44 10.51 0.55
N LEU A 268 -10.72 9.75 1.39
CA LEU A 268 -9.80 10.34 2.36
C LEU A 268 -8.59 10.95 1.65
N VAL A 269 -8.09 12.06 2.18
CA VAL A 269 -6.97 12.81 1.60
C VAL A 269 -5.94 13.12 2.68
N TYR A 270 -4.69 12.74 2.42
CA TYR A 270 -3.58 12.92 3.35
C TYR A 270 -2.52 13.87 2.80
N PRO A 271 -1.94 14.75 3.65
CA PRO A 271 -0.82 15.58 3.25
C PRO A 271 0.46 14.74 3.12
N THR A 272 1.31 15.15 2.20
CA THR A 272 2.66 14.59 2.00
C THR A 272 3.71 15.55 2.57
N LEU A 273 4.86 15.03 2.98
CA LEU A 273 6.04 15.82 3.35
C LEU A 273 6.51 16.75 2.21
N GLY A 274 6.23 16.39 0.96
CA GLY A 274 6.50 17.18 -0.24
C GLY A 274 5.53 18.33 -0.52
N GLY A 275 4.59 18.62 0.39
CA GLY A 275 3.70 19.80 0.30
C GLY A 275 2.42 19.62 -0.50
N GLY A 276 2.12 18.43 -1.02
CA GLY A 276 0.82 18.15 -1.62
C GLY A 276 0.07 16.99 -0.99
N LYS A 277 -0.78 16.32 -1.76
CA LYS A 277 -1.82 15.44 -1.21
C LYS A 277 -1.91 14.10 -1.92
N VAL A 278 -2.27 13.07 -1.15
CA VAL A 278 -2.59 11.73 -1.63
C VAL A 278 -4.04 11.42 -1.27
N GLU A 279 -4.85 11.17 -2.29
CA GLU A 279 -6.23 10.74 -2.18
C GLU A 279 -6.33 9.22 -2.19
N VAL A 280 -7.15 8.69 -1.29
CA VAL A 280 -7.49 7.28 -1.20
C VAL A 280 -8.69 7.01 -2.10
N LYS A 281 -8.55 6.03 -2.98
CA LYS A 281 -9.66 5.47 -3.75
C LYS A 281 -9.77 3.98 -3.48
N VAL A 282 -10.97 3.50 -3.16
CA VAL A 282 -11.23 2.07 -2.90
C VAL A 282 -12.16 1.53 -3.98
N THR A 283 -11.64 0.67 -4.85
CA THR A 283 -12.39 0.05 -5.95
C THR A 283 -12.31 -1.47 -5.81
N ASP A 284 -13.46 -2.13 -5.73
CA ASP A 284 -13.58 -3.59 -5.58
C ASP A 284 -12.73 -4.19 -4.43
N GLY A 285 -12.63 -3.47 -3.32
CA GLY A 285 -11.84 -3.87 -2.14
C GLY A 285 -10.33 -3.65 -2.30
N VAL A 286 -9.88 -3.13 -3.45
CA VAL A 286 -8.50 -2.73 -3.71
C VAL A 286 -8.33 -1.25 -3.39
N VAL A 287 -7.29 -0.92 -2.62
CA VAL A 287 -6.95 0.45 -2.23
C VAL A 287 -5.93 1.04 -3.18
N TYR A 288 -6.21 2.25 -3.65
CA TYR A 288 -5.36 3.06 -4.50
C TYR A 288 -5.06 4.39 -3.82
N LEU A 289 -3.83 4.87 -3.98
CA LEU A 289 -3.31 6.12 -3.45
C LEU A 289 -2.87 6.98 -4.63
N ASN A 290 -3.65 8.01 -4.98
CA ASN A 290 -3.47 8.78 -6.24
C ASN A 290 -3.31 7.87 -7.49
N GLY A 291 -4.10 6.80 -7.57
CA GLY A 291 -4.05 5.85 -8.70
C GLY A 291 -2.91 4.82 -8.65
N ALA A 292 -2.04 4.85 -7.64
CA ALA A 292 -1.08 3.80 -7.34
C ALA A 292 -1.73 2.74 -6.43
N LYS A 293 -1.72 1.48 -6.84
CA LYS A 293 -2.29 0.35 -6.11
C LYS A 293 -1.36 -0.07 -4.96
N ILE A 294 -1.91 -0.33 -3.78
CA ILE A 294 -1.17 -1.00 -2.71
C ILE A 294 -0.99 -2.48 -3.08
N LEU A 295 0.27 -2.92 -3.21
CA LEU A 295 0.66 -4.30 -3.55
C LEU A 295 0.86 -5.14 -2.29
N ALA A 296 1.54 -4.58 -1.31
CA ALA A 296 1.77 -5.14 0.01
C ALA A 296 1.77 -3.98 1.00
N GLY A 297 1.34 -4.19 2.22
CA GLY A 297 1.14 -3.07 3.14
C GLY A 297 0.97 -3.51 4.56
N ASP A 298 0.97 -2.50 5.43
CA ASP A 298 0.99 -2.62 6.88
C ASP A 298 2.30 -3.20 7.43
N THR A 299 3.43 -2.89 6.79
CA THR A 299 4.73 -3.11 7.41
C THR A 299 4.91 -2.09 8.53
N ILE A 300 4.94 -2.56 9.77
CA ILE A 300 5.10 -1.69 10.94
C ILE A 300 6.57 -1.28 11.07
N VAL A 301 6.83 0.01 11.27
CA VAL A 301 8.17 0.56 11.55
C VAL A 301 8.13 1.39 12.81
N THR A 302 9.29 1.63 13.42
CA THR A 302 9.42 2.36 14.70
C THR A 302 8.57 3.63 14.73
N ASN A 303 8.63 4.40 13.66
CA ASN A 303 7.97 5.70 13.54
C ASN A 303 6.74 5.72 12.62
N GLY A 304 6.17 4.57 12.27
CA GLY A 304 4.93 4.52 11.50
C GLY A 304 4.69 3.24 10.69
N VAL A 305 4.32 3.40 9.42
CA VAL A 305 3.93 2.27 8.56
C VAL A 305 4.43 2.43 7.13
N VAL A 306 4.83 1.33 6.50
CA VAL A 306 5.25 1.28 5.09
C VAL A 306 4.26 0.47 4.26
N HIS A 307 3.88 1.01 3.10
CA HIS A 307 3.08 0.35 2.08
C HIS A 307 3.85 0.28 0.77
N THR A 308 3.95 -0.90 0.19
CA THR A 308 4.49 -1.09 -1.15
C THR A 308 3.43 -0.77 -2.20
N ILE A 309 3.74 0.09 -3.16
CA ILE A 309 2.82 0.51 -4.23
C ILE A 309 3.35 0.18 -5.63
N ASP A 310 2.46 0.03 -6.62
CA ASP A 310 2.80 -0.39 -8.00
C ASP A 310 3.30 0.73 -8.92
N LYS A 311 3.16 1.98 -8.49
CA LYS A 311 3.51 3.18 -9.26
C LYS A 311 4.20 4.20 -8.38
N THR A 312 5.06 4.97 -9.00
CA THR A 312 5.64 6.18 -8.41
C THR A 312 4.59 7.29 -8.42
N LEU A 313 4.48 8.02 -7.32
CA LEU A 313 3.63 9.19 -7.20
C LEU A 313 4.33 10.37 -7.89
N TRP A 314 3.81 10.80 -9.03
CA TRP A 314 4.25 12.01 -9.73
C TRP A 314 3.28 13.15 -9.50
N TRP A 315 3.77 14.37 -9.22
CA TRP A 315 2.91 15.55 -9.33
C TRP A 315 2.39 15.53 -10.77
N VAL A 316 1.07 15.56 -10.95
CA VAL A 316 0.44 15.79 -12.26
C VAL A 316 1.11 16.98 -12.95
N VAL A 317 1.59 17.95 -12.16
CA VAL A 317 2.34 19.14 -12.58
C VAL A 317 3.69 18.86 -13.24
N LYS A 318 4.48 17.83 -12.86
CA LYS A 318 5.79 17.56 -13.51
C LYS A 318 5.61 16.84 -14.86
N MET A 319 4.62 15.95 -14.94
CA MET A 319 4.21 15.35 -16.22
C MET A 319 3.61 16.43 -17.14
N LEU A 320 2.85 17.38 -16.59
CA LEU A 320 2.35 18.56 -17.32
C LEU A 320 3.47 19.54 -17.70
N LEU A 321 4.51 19.74 -16.88
CA LEU A 321 5.65 20.62 -17.18
C LEU A 321 6.53 20.04 -18.29
N ASP A 322 6.76 18.73 -18.31
CA ASP A 322 7.39 18.05 -19.43
C ASP A 322 6.49 18.14 -20.70
N LEU A 323 5.16 18.10 -20.53
CA LEU A 323 4.19 18.35 -21.61
C LEU A 323 4.17 19.82 -22.08
N VAL A 324 4.42 20.81 -21.23
CA VAL A 324 4.50 22.24 -21.59
C VAL A 324 5.79 22.53 -22.37
N LEU A 325 6.91 21.88 -22.02
CA LEU A 325 8.13 21.96 -22.82
C LEU A 325 7.92 21.31 -24.20
N VAL A 326 7.15 20.22 -24.26
CA VAL A 326 6.68 19.62 -25.52
C VAL A 326 5.66 20.52 -26.22
N ALA A 327 4.80 21.29 -25.54
CA ALA A 327 3.83 22.19 -26.16
C ALA A 327 4.50 23.34 -26.94
N SER A 328 5.63 23.86 -26.44
CA SER A 328 6.48 24.79 -27.21
C SER A 328 7.18 24.14 -28.42
N LEU A 329 7.28 22.82 -28.47
CA LEU A 329 7.73 22.04 -29.63
C LEU A 329 6.56 21.54 -30.50
N ALA A 330 5.34 21.47 -29.95
CA ALA A 330 4.17 20.87 -30.57
C ALA A 330 3.55 21.77 -31.65
N ALA A 331 3.68 23.10 -31.55
CA ALA A 331 3.23 23.98 -32.62
C ALA A 331 3.90 23.68 -33.97
N ALA A 332 5.09 23.06 -33.97
CA ALA A 332 5.78 22.60 -35.17
C ALA A 332 5.46 21.15 -35.59
N SER A 333 4.83 20.34 -34.73
CA SER A 333 4.46 18.95 -35.03
C SER A 333 2.98 18.75 -35.35
N VAL A 334 2.10 19.67 -34.92
CA VAL A 334 0.65 19.58 -35.18
C VAL A 334 0.33 19.79 -36.66
N SER A 335 1.09 20.62 -37.38
CA SER A 335 0.79 20.88 -38.80
C SER A 335 1.07 19.71 -39.76
N ASN A 336 1.76 18.67 -39.29
CA ASN A 336 1.99 17.42 -40.04
C ASN A 336 1.44 16.19 -39.31
N PHE A 337 0.55 16.39 -38.33
CA PHE A 337 -0.05 15.31 -37.57
C PHE A 337 -1.23 14.72 -38.36
N ASP A 338 -1.26 13.38 -38.48
CA ASP A 338 -2.37 12.69 -39.14
C ASP A 338 -3.53 12.51 -38.16
N TRP A 339 -4.51 13.40 -38.25
CA TRP A 339 -5.69 13.40 -37.39
C TRP A 339 -6.57 12.16 -37.54
N ALA A 340 -6.45 11.42 -38.66
CA ALA A 340 -7.13 10.13 -38.83
C ALA A 340 -6.59 9.03 -37.90
N SER A 341 -5.42 9.24 -37.29
CA SER A 341 -4.78 8.32 -36.35
C SER A 341 -5.20 8.56 -34.89
N VAL A 342 -6.09 9.52 -34.60
CA VAL A 342 -6.58 9.81 -33.25
C VAL A 342 -7.61 8.75 -32.82
N PRO A 343 -7.48 8.15 -31.61
CA PRO A 343 -8.50 7.25 -31.07
C PRO A 343 -9.84 7.95 -30.88
N ALA A 344 -10.96 7.30 -31.23
CA ALA A 344 -12.31 7.88 -31.15
C ALA A 344 -12.70 8.38 -29.74
N ILE A 345 -12.06 7.85 -28.68
CA ILE A 345 -12.26 8.32 -27.29
C ILE A 345 -11.69 9.72 -27.05
N CYS A 346 -10.78 10.19 -27.91
CA CYS A 346 -10.12 11.48 -27.84
C CYS A 346 -10.74 12.53 -28.77
N ASP A 347 -11.66 12.15 -29.66
CA ASP A 347 -12.26 13.05 -30.66
C ASP A 347 -12.84 14.32 -30.02
N GLU A 348 -13.64 14.17 -28.97
CA GLU A 348 -14.31 15.30 -28.30
C GLU A 348 -13.31 16.33 -27.73
N ILE A 349 -12.14 15.86 -27.29
CA ILE A 349 -11.08 16.71 -26.72
C ILE A 349 -10.23 17.34 -27.85
N CYS A 350 -10.00 16.58 -28.93
CA CYS A 350 -9.11 16.94 -30.02
C CYS A 350 -9.75 17.77 -31.13
N THR A 351 -11.08 17.76 -31.26
CA THR A 351 -11.83 18.40 -32.36
C THR A 351 -11.42 19.86 -32.59
N GLN A 352 -11.26 20.66 -31.51
CA GLN A 352 -10.92 22.08 -31.66
C GLN A 352 -9.51 22.31 -32.21
N VAL A 353 -8.59 21.36 -31.98
CA VAL A 353 -7.22 21.43 -32.47
C VAL A 353 -7.14 20.96 -33.91
N ASP A 354 -7.92 19.94 -34.28
CA ASP A 354 -8.10 19.44 -35.65
C ASP A 354 -8.67 20.54 -36.56
N GLU A 355 -9.77 21.17 -36.17
CA GLU A 355 -10.37 22.28 -36.91
C GLU A 355 -9.41 23.47 -37.08
N LEU A 356 -8.59 23.76 -36.07
CA LEU A 356 -7.56 24.79 -36.16
C LEU A 356 -6.41 24.40 -37.10
N SER A 357 -6.06 23.11 -37.12
CA SER A 357 -5.06 22.55 -38.03
C SER A 357 -5.45 22.77 -39.49
N ASP A 358 -6.70 22.47 -39.83
CA ASP A 358 -7.26 22.70 -41.16
C ASP A 358 -7.29 24.18 -41.54
N LEU A 359 -7.64 25.05 -40.59
CA LEU A 359 -7.69 26.50 -40.83
C LEU A 359 -6.31 27.13 -41.03
N CYS A 360 -5.28 26.58 -40.40
CA CYS A 360 -3.92 27.10 -40.46
C CYS A 360 -3.11 26.53 -41.63
N GLU A 361 -3.64 25.55 -42.40
CA GLU A 361 -2.92 24.92 -43.50
C GLU A 361 -2.59 25.92 -44.62
N ALA A 362 -1.29 26.13 -44.87
CA ALA A 362 -0.83 27.05 -45.90
C ALA A 362 -0.66 26.34 -47.25
N SER A 363 -1.68 26.42 -48.11
CA SER A 363 -1.74 25.73 -49.42
C SER A 363 -0.71 26.21 -50.45
N ASP A 364 -0.24 27.46 -50.37
CA ASP A 364 0.65 28.09 -51.37
C ASP A 364 2.12 28.22 -50.91
N ALA A 365 2.46 27.82 -49.68
CA ALA A 365 3.81 27.93 -49.12
C ALA A 365 4.60 26.62 -49.28
N LYS A 366 5.94 26.70 -49.45
CA LYS A 366 6.82 25.52 -49.57
C LYS A 366 7.99 25.56 -48.58
N GLY A 367 8.32 24.39 -48.02
CA GLY A 367 9.44 24.21 -47.10
C GLY A 367 9.27 25.04 -45.82
N ARG A 368 10.38 25.56 -45.27
CA ARG A 368 10.41 26.28 -43.97
C ARG A 368 9.44 27.46 -43.85
N THR A 369 8.99 28.03 -44.96
CA THR A 369 8.04 29.14 -44.95
C THR A 369 6.63 28.65 -44.62
N LYS A 370 6.27 27.43 -45.05
CA LYS A 370 4.99 26.77 -44.71
C LYS A 370 4.90 26.55 -43.20
N ASP A 371 5.90 25.87 -42.64
CA ASP A 371 5.99 25.56 -41.20
C ASP A 371 5.90 26.82 -40.32
N LEU A 372 6.54 27.92 -40.76
CA LEU A 372 6.53 29.19 -40.02
C LEU A 372 5.16 29.86 -40.03
N PHE A 373 4.44 29.82 -41.16
CA PHE A 373 3.09 30.39 -41.27
C PHE A 373 2.08 29.59 -40.44
N GLU A 374 2.16 28.26 -40.49
CA GLU A 374 1.32 27.36 -39.70
C GLU A 374 1.57 27.56 -38.20
N THR A 375 2.84 27.54 -37.78
CA THR A 375 3.21 27.80 -36.37
C THR A 375 2.71 29.17 -35.91
N GLN A 376 2.87 30.20 -36.73
CA GLN A 376 2.44 31.55 -36.37
C GLN A 376 0.91 31.63 -36.24
N CYS A 377 0.15 30.97 -37.13
CA CYS A 377 -1.31 30.89 -37.07
C CYS A 377 -1.80 30.23 -35.78
N PHE A 378 -1.20 29.11 -35.38
CA PHE A 378 -1.50 28.42 -34.13
C PHE A 378 -1.18 29.28 -32.90
N CYS A 379 0.01 29.88 -32.88
CA CYS A 379 0.47 30.66 -31.72
C CYS A 379 -0.24 32.00 -31.55
N THR A 380 -0.90 32.53 -32.58
CA THR A 380 -1.64 33.80 -32.50
C THR A 380 -3.16 33.62 -32.41
N ASN A 381 -3.67 32.38 -32.50
CA ASN A 381 -5.09 32.11 -32.33
C ASN A 381 -5.50 32.27 -30.86
N ASP A 382 -6.53 33.08 -30.62
CA ASP A 382 -7.12 33.36 -29.30
C ASP A 382 -8.58 32.89 -29.18
N SER A 383 -9.08 32.15 -30.18
CA SER A 383 -10.46 31.64 -30.21
C SER A 383 -10.74 30.61 -29.11
N PHE A 384 -9.69 29.97 -28.57
CA PHE A 384 -9.70 29.11 -27.40
C PHE A 384 -8.31 29.10 -26.75
N ASP A 385 -8.20 28.47 -25.58
CA ASP A 385 -6.92 28.27 -24.90
C ASP A 385 -6.13 27.16 -25.63
N VAL A 386 -5.43 27.54 -26.71
CA VAL A 386 -4.72 26.62 -27.61
C VAL A 386 -3.73 25.74 -26.84
N GLU A 387 -3.00 26.32 -25.88
CA GLU A 387 -2.03 25.60 -25.06
C GLU A 387 -2.71 24.53 -24.19
N LYS A 388 -3.82 24.88 -23.55
CA LYS A 388 -4.57 23.96 -22.69
C LYS A 388 -5.29 22.86 -23.46
N ILE A 389 -5.93 23.18 -24.58
CA ILE A 389 -6.69 22.18 -25.35
C ILE A 389 -5.74 21.23 -26.09
N THR A 390 -4.64 21.74 -26.66
CA THR A 390 -3.63 20.91 -27.33
C THR A 390 -2.96 19.95 -26.34
N SER A 391 -2.67 20.40 -25.12
CA SER A 391 -2.09 19.52 -24.08
C SER A 391 -3.07 18.44 -23.61
N LEU A 392 -4.36 18.74 -23.45
CA LEU A 392 -5.38 17.76 -23.11
C LEU A 392 -5.58 16.72 -24.22
N CYS A 393 -5.61 17.15 -25.48
CA CYS A 393 -5.70 16.26 -26.63
C CYS A 393 -4.47 15.33 -26.71
N ALA A 394 -3.26 15.88 -26.59
CA ALA A 394 -2.02 15.09 -26.60
C ALA A 394 -1.94 14.07 -25.45
N ALA A 395 -2.39 14.46 -24.25
CA ALA A 395 -2.44 13.55 -23.10
C ALA A 395 -3.40 12.37 -23.35
N CYS A 396 -4.58 12.64 -23.93
CA CYS A 396 -5.53 11.59 -24.30
C CYS A 396 -4.92 10.63 -25.34
N ILE A 397 -4.33 11.16 -26.42
CA ILE A 397 -3.68 10.34 -27.45
C ILE A 397 -2.61 9.46 -26.80
N HIS A 398 -1.73 10.01 -25.97
CA HIS A 398 -0.66 9.23 -25.33
C HIS A 398 -1.17 8.16 -24.34
N GLU A 399 -2.29 8.41 -23.65
CA GLU A 399 -2.90 7.43 -22.75
C GLU A 399 -3.48 6.22 -23.53
N TRP A 400 -4.00 6.45 -24.73
CA TRP A 400 -4.79 5.44 -25.47
C TRP A 400 -4.10 4.87 -26.71
N VAL A 401 -3.02 5.47 -27.22
CA VAL A 401 -2.20 4.93 -28.32
C VAL A 401 -1.61 3.54 -28.04
N PRO A 402 -1.08 3.22 -26.83
CA PRO A 402 -0.57 1.87 -26.52
C PRO A 402 -1.64 0.76 -26.61
N TYR A 403 -2.92 1.12 -26.61
CA TYR A 403 -4.04 0.19 -26.70
C TYR A 403 -4.54 0.00 -28.14
N TYR A 404 -4.26 0.96 -29.04
CA TYR A 404 -4.75 0.97 -30.42
C TYR A 404 -3.80 0.26 -31.40
N GLU A 405 -2.48 0.33 -31.18
CA GLU A 405 -1.51 -0.43 -31.99
C GLU A 405 -1.67 -1.95 -31.80
N ASP A 406 -1.99 -2.40 -30.58
CA ASP A 406 -2.21 -3.82 -30.22
C ASP A 406 -3.52 -4.41 -30.82
N LEU A 407 -4.53 -3.56 -31.09
CA LEU A 407 -5.79 -3.97 -31.74
C LEU A 407 -5.67 -3.98 -33.27
N ASN A 408 -4.83 -3.11 -33.84
CA ASN A 408 -4.62 -3.03 -35.29
C ASN A 408 -3.54 -4.00 -35.81
N GLU A 409 -2.64 -4.51 -34.97
CA GLU A 409 -1.82 -5.68 -35.32
C GLU A 409 -2.69 -6.95 -35.36
N LYS A 410 -3.66 -7.10 -34.45
CA LYS A 410 -4.58 -8.24 -34.44
C LYS A 410 -5.55 -8.32 -35.62
N HIS A 411 -5.76 -7.23 -36.34
CA HIS A 411 -6.60 -7.21 -37.55
C HIS A 411 -5.81 -7.32 -38.86
N LYS A 412 -4.48 -7.32 -38.82
CA LYS A 412 -3.66 -7.54 -40.02
C LYS A 412 -3.33 -9.01 -40.27
N ASP A 413 -3.52 -9.88 -39.28
CA ASP A 413 -3.22 -11.31 -39.41
C ASP A 413 -4.39 -12.14 -39.98
N ASP A 414 -5.57 -11.53 -40.20
CA ASP A 414 -6.78 -12.24 -40.66
C ASP A 414 -7.10 -12.08 -42.17
N ASP A 415 -6.37 -11.23 -42.92
CA ASP A 415 -6.70 -10.92 -44.33
C ASP A 415 -5.74 -11.53 -45.38
N ASP A 416 -4.72 -12.30 -44.98
CA ASP A 416 -3.68 -12.81 -45.90
C ASP A 416 -3.77 -14.32 -46.25
N ASP A 417 -4.91 -14.98 -46.00
CA ASP A 417 -5.09 -16.39 -46.38
C ASP A 417 -6.43 -16.69 -47.08
N ASP A 418 -6.56 -16.19 -48.32
CA ASP A 418 -7.42 -16.83 -49.33
C ASP A 418 -6.66 -16.90 -50.66
N GLY A 419 -6.02 -18.05 -50.86
CA GLY A 419 -5.27 -18.35 -52.05
C GLY A 419 -6.12 -18.55 -53.31
N ARG A 420 -5.38 -18.50 -54.42
CA ARG A 420 -5.52 -19.34 -55.63
C ARG A 420 -6.72 -19.09 -56.57
N ASP A 421 -6.36 -18.66 -57.78
CA ASP A 421 -6.47 -19.41 -59.04
C ASP A 421 -6.95 -18.55 -60.23
N GLY A 422 -6.07 -18.47 -61.23
CA GLY A 422 -6.34 -18.55 -62.68
C GLY A 422 -7.48 -17.73 -63.31
N ASN A 423 -7.13 -16.88 -64.28
CA ASN A 423 -7.34 -17.13 -65.72
C ASN A 423 -7.03 -15.88 -66.56
N ASP A 424 -5.88 -15.92 -67.23
CA ASP A 424 -5.68 -15.94 -68.68
C ASP A 424 -6.79 -15.39 -69.65
N TRP A 425 -6.30 -14.65 -70.67
CA TRP A 425 -6.87 -14.28 -72.00
C TRP A 425 -7.83 -13.06 -72.19
N ASP A 426 -7.25 -12.06 -72.89
CA ASP A 426 -7.66 -11.43 -74.16
C ASP A 426 -8.72 -10.31 -74.31
N ASP A 427 -8.36 -9.47 -75.30
CA ASP A 427 -9.11 -8.45 -76.07
C ASP A 427 -9.39 -7.09 -75.38
N GLY A 428 -9.05 -5.93 -75.92
CA GLY A 428 -8.51 -5.53 -77.23
C GLY A 428 -8.88 -4.05 -77.49
N ASP A 429 -7.90 -3.24 -77.90
CA ASP A 429 -7.91 -2.23 -78.99
C ASP A 429 -6.71 -1.26 -78.89
#